data_AF-A0A950RQN0-F1
#
_entry.id   AF-A0A950RQN0-F1
#
_cell.length_a   1.000
_cell.length_b   1.000
_cell.length_c   1.000
_cell.angle_alpha   90.00
_cell.angle_beta   90.00
_cell.angle_gamma   90.00
#
_symmetry.space_group_name_H-M   'P 1'
#
loop_
_entity.id
_entity.type
_entity.pdbx_description
1 polymer ?
#
loop_
_entity_poly.entity_id
_entity_poly.type
_entity_poly.pdbx_seq_one_letter_code
_entity_poly.pdbx_strand_id
1 'polypeptide(L)'
;MAYFANRVVVSVLFLLALLGLLALIVLLIIGFFFFLSHQPANPQVSAAPANPNIHFGMPAPARTDPGSPEAYLIERSQYVLSYNDNTKGPNWVSWELRQENIGHSVRGAFNPDPLLPDGFVRVTSHVYDG
;
A
#
# COMPACT_ATOMS: atom_id res chain seq x y z
N MET A 1 38.72 30.00 -59.09
CA MET A 1 37.37 30.24 -58.51
C MET A 1 36.62 28.96 -58.12
N ALA A 2 36.68 27.86 -58.87
CA ALA A 2 35.93 26.62 -58.57
C ALA A 2 36.25 25.95 -57.20
N TYR A 3 37.50 25.99 -56.75
CA TYR A 3 37.91 25.41 -55.45
C TYR A 3 37.26 26.10 -54.25
N PHE A 4 37.10 27.43 -54.31
CA PHE A 4 36.46 28.21 -53.25
C PHE A 4 34.95 27.92 -53.15
N ALA A 5 34.27 27.83 -54.30
CA ALA A 5 32.86 27.45 -54.37
C ALA A 5 32.60 26.06 -53.79
N ASN A 6 33.47 25.08 -54.08
CA ASN A 6 33.32 23.72 -53.55
C ASN A 6 33.49 23.66 -52.03
N ARG A 7 34.44 24.41 -51.45
CA ARG A 7 34.60 24.48 -49.99
C ARG A 7 33.41 25.12 -49.29
N VAL A 8 32.83 26.17 -49.87
CA VAL A 8 31.63 26.83 -49.33
C VAL A 8 30.43 25.87 -49.37
N VAL A 9 30.22 25.17 -50.49
CA VAL A 9 29.12 24.19 -50.62
C VAL A 9 29.25 23.06 -49.61
N VAL A 10 30.45 22.50 -49.42
CA VAL A 10 30.68 21.43 -48.44
C VAL A 10 30.46 21.93 -47.00
N SER A 11 30.91 23.14 -46.65
CA SER A 11 30.66 23.73 -45.33
C SER A 11 29.18 24.01 -45.06
N VAL A 12 28.43 24.46 -46.08
CA VAL A 12 26.97 24.67 -45.96
C VAL A 12 26.25 23.34 -45.78
N LEU A 13 26.59 22.32 -46.56
CA LEU A 13 26.01 20.98 -46.41
C LEU A 13 26.30 20.37 -45.03
N PHE A 14 27.52 20.56 -44.50
CA PHE A 14 27.89 20.11 -43.17
C PHE A 14 27.10 20.84 -42.07
N LEU A 15 26.91 22.15 -42.19
CA LEU A 15 26.12 22.95 -41.25
C LEU A 15 24.65 22.51 -41.23
N LEU A 16 24.07 22.27 -42.40
CA LEU A 16 22.69 21.78 -42.53
C LEU A 16 22.52 20.38 -41.91
N ALA A 17 23.49 19.49 -42.10
CA ALA A 17 23.50 18.17 -41.47
C ALA A 17 23.58 18.26 -39.93
N LEU A 18 24.41 19.17 -39.40
CA LEU A 18 24.54 19.39 -37.96
C LEU A 18 23.25 19.94 -37.35
N LEU A 19 22.60 20.89 -38.01
CA LEU A 19 21.30 21.43 -37.59
C LEU A 19 20.20 20.36 -37.62
N GLY A 20 20.19 19.51 -38.65
CA GLY A 20 19.26 18.38 -38.74
C GLY A 20 19.46 17.35 -37.61
N LEU A 21 20.72 17.02 -37.29
CA LEU A 21 21.04 16.12 -36.19
C LEU A 21 20.62 16.72 -34.83
N LEU A 22 20.86 18.02 -34.63
CA LEU A 22 20.46 18.71 -33.40
C LEU A 22 18.94 18.75 -33.23
N ALA A 23 18.20 19.01 -34.30
CA ALA A 23 16.74 18.95 -34.29
C ALA A 23 16.21 17.54 -33.94
N LEU A 24 16.83 16.49 -34.49
CA LEU A 24 16.48 15.10 -34.16
C LEU A 24 16.71 14.79 -32.67
N ILE A 25 17.84 15.22 -32.12
CA ILE A 25 18.16 15.03 -30.70
C ILE A 25 17.13 15.73 -29.80
N VAL A 26 16.75 16.97 -30.13
CA VAL A 26 15.73 17.73 -29.39
C VAL A 26 14.37 17.01 -29.42
N LEU A 27 13.96 16.48 -30.59
CA LEU A 27 12.72 15.72 -30.72
C LEU A 27 12.73 14.43 -29.89
N LEU A 28 13.87 13.72 -29.86
CA LEU A 28 14.03 12.52 -29.04
C LEU A 28 13.96 12.85 -27.54
N ILE A 29 14.56 13.96 -27.11
CA ILE A 29 14.51 14.43 -25.72
C ILE A 29 13.06 14.77 -25.33
N ILE A 30 12.34 15.52 -26.16
CA ILE A 30 10.94 15.88 -25.92
C ILE A 30 10.06 14.63 -25.85
N GLY A 31 10.24 13.70 -26.80
CA GLY A 31 9.52 12.42 -26.80
C GLY A 31 9.79 11.57 -25.56
N PHE A 32 11.03 11.56 -25.08
CA PHE A 32 11.41 10.85 -23.85
C PHE A 32 10.79 11.49 -22.60
N PHE A 33 10.80 12.82 -22.49
CA PHE A 33 10.12 13.52 -21.39
C PHE A 33 8.60 13.33 -21.42
N PHE A 34 8.00 13.28 -22.61
CA PHE A 34 6.59 12.97 -22.76
C PHE A 34 6.29 11.52 -22.31
N PHE A 35 7.13 10.56 -22.70
CA PHE A 35 7.01 9.17 -22.28
C PHE A 35 7.13 8.98 -20.75
N LEU A 36 8.10 9.66 -20.11
CA LEU A 36 8.26 9.62 -18.66
C LEU A 36 7.08 10.27 -17.91
N SER A 37 6.50 11.34 -18.44
CA SER A 37 5.34 12.01 -17.83
C SER A 37 4.02 11.27 -18.04
N HIS A 38 3.94 10.40 -19.05
CA HIS A 38 2.76 9.59 -19.36
C HIS A 38 2.95 8.12 -19.00
N GLN A 39 3.84 7.81 -18.06
CA GLN A 39 3.82 6.47 -17.47
C GLN A 39 2.43 6.26 -16.88
N PRO A 40 1.68 5.21 -17.31
CA PRO A 40 0.46 4.85 -16.62
C PRO A 40 0.84 4.64 -15.16
N ALA A 41 0.05 5.19 -14.24
CA ALA A 41 0.25 4.90 -12.82
C ALA A 41 0.41 3.38 -12.71
N ASN A 42 1.59 2.92 -12.27
CA ASN A 42 1.74 1.53 -11.88
C ASN A 42 0.65 1.35 -10.84
N PRO A 43 -0.41 0.53 -11.09
CA PRO A 43 -1.42 0.30 -10.07
C PRO A 43 -0.59 -0.10 -8.89
N GLN A 44 -0.61 0.73 -7.84
CA GLN A 44 0.26 0.57 -6.71
C GLN A 44 0.14 -0.92 -6.39
N VAL A 45 1.25 -1.65 -6.50
CA VAL A 45 1.39 -2.85 -5.69
C VAL A 45 1.39 -2.21 -4.32
N SER A 46 0.18 -1.95 -3.79
CA SER A 46 -0.04 -1.55 -2.42
C SER A 46 0.81 -2.56 -1.70
N ALA A 47 1.92 -2.10 -1.11
CA ALA A 47 2.82 -2.98 -0.39
C ALA A 47 1.90 -3.87 0.42
N ALA A 48 1.92 -5.19 0.14
CA ALA A 48 0.95 -6.12 0.71
C ALA A 48 0.78 -5.73 2.19
N PRO A 49 -0.46 -5.54 2.69
CA PRO A 49 -0.65 -4.89 3.99
C PRO A 49 0.30 -5.52 4.99
N ALA A 50 1.04 -4.68 5.73
CA ALA A 50 2.08 -5.17 6.65
C ALA A 50 1.56 -6.29 7.56
N ASN A 51 0.24 -6.27 7.83
CA ASN A 51 -0.49 -7.33 8.49
C ASN A 51 -1.37 -8.12 7.48
N PRO A 52 -1.09 -9.42 7.26
CA PRO A 52 -1.83 -10.23 6.29
C PRO A 52 -3.31 -10.43 6.67
N ASN A 53 -3.67 -10.27 7.94
CA ASN A 53 -5.05 -10.39 8.41
C ASN A 53 -5.98 -9.30 7.86
N ILE A 54 -5.44 -8.22 7.29
CA ILE A 54 -6.21 -7.13 6.64
C ILE A 54 -5.74 -6.90 5.21
N HIS A 55 -5.46 -8.00 4.49
CA HIS A 55 -4.98 -7.97 3.10
C HIS A 55 -5.87 -7.12 2.16
N PHE A 56 -7.19 -7.15 2.39
CA PHE A 56 -8.18 -6.38 1.61
C PHE A 56 -8.54 -5.03 2.24
N GLY A 57 -7.78 -4.59 3.26
CA GLY A 57 -8.08 -3.41 4.06
C GLY A 57 -8.98 -3.70 5.26
N MET A 58 -9.28 -2.65 6.02
CA MET A 58 -10.19 -2.72 7.17
C MET A 58 -11.64 -2.53 6.70
N PRO A 59 -12.61 -3.36 7.14
CA PRO A 59 -14.03 -3.20 6.80
C PRO A 59 -14.61 -1.83 7.19
N ALA A 60 -14.15 -1.27 8.32
CA ALA A 60 -14.45 0.08 8.78
C ALA A 60 -13.25 0.65 9.56
N PRO A 61 -13.09 1.98 9.66
CA PRO A 61 -11.97 2.60 10.37
C PRO A 61 -11.93 2.18 11.85
N ALA A 62 -10.74 1.80 12.33
CA ALA A 62 -10.47 1.54 13.74
C ALA A 62 -9.04 2.01 14.08
N ARG A 63 -8.79 2.36 15.34
CA ARG A 63 -7.52 2.95 15.79
C ARG A 63 -7.04 2.32 17.09
N THR A 64 -5.72 2.21 17.28
CA THR A 64 -5.11 1.77 18.55
C THR A 64 -5.14 2.84 19.64
N ASP A 65 -5.97 3.88 19.48
CA ASP A 65 -6.17 4.96 20.43
C ASP A 65 -7.31 4.60 21.40
N PRO A 66 -7.03 4.46 22.72
CA PRO A 66 -8.07 4.21 23.72
C PRO A 66 -9.16 5.29 23.78
N GLY A 67 -8.90 6.50 23.25
CA GLY A 67 -9.89 7.57 23.08
C GLY A 67 -10.98 7.27 22.03
N SER A 68 -10.87 6.15 21.29
CA SER A 68 -11.85 5.66 20.32
C SER A 68 -12.54 4.36 20.79
N PRO A 69 -13.26 4.35 21.94
CA PRO A 69 -13.72 3.12 22.59
C PRO A 69 -14.73 2.32 21.78
N GLU A 70 -15.48 2.94 20.86
CA GLU A 70 -16.44 2.25 20.00
C GLU A 70 -15.79 1.61 18.77
N ALA A 71 -14.51 1.88 18.49
CA ALA A 71 -13.78 1.35 17.34
C ALA A 71 -12.27 1.18 17.64
N TYR A 72 -11.95 0.58 18.79
CA TYR A 72 -10.57 0.34 19.22
C TYR A 72 -9.96 -0.81 18.42
N LEU A 73 -8.82 -0.58 17.77
CA LEU A 73 -8.14 -1.57 16.95
C LEU A 73 -7.31 -2.50 17.83
N ILE A 74 -7.62 -3.79 17.76
CA ILE A 74 -6.84 -4.85 18.37
C ILE A 74 -6.14 -5.64 17.27
N GLU A 75 -4.81 -5.57 17.24
CA GLU A 75 -3.97 -6.34 16.34
C GLU A 75 -3.25 -7.48 17.09
N ARG A 76 -3.34 -8.69 16.55
CA ARG A 76 -2.64 -9.90 17.00
C ARG A 76 -2.04 -10.58 15.78
N SER A 77 -1.15 -11.55 16.02
CA SER A 77 -0.62 -12.35 14.91
C SER A 77 -1.71 -13.20 14.24
N GLN A 78 -2.70 -13.64 15.01
CA GLN A 78 -3.77 -14.53 14.54
C GLN A 78 -4.94 -13.81 13.87
N TYR A 79 -5.17 -12.54 14.19
CA TYR A 79 -6.32 -11.76 13.72
C TYR A 79 -6.13 -10.26 13.95
N VAL A 80 -6.97 -9.47 13.30
CA VAL A 80 -7.19 -8.05 13.58
C VAL A 80 -8.68 -7.84 13.82
N LEU A 81 -9.05 -7.05 14.83
CA LEU A 81 -10.46 -6.71 15.07
C LEU A 81 -10.64 -5.26 15.49
N SER A 82 -11.84 -4.74 15.24
CA SER A 82 -12.31 -3.49 15.84
C SER A 82 -13.20 -3.83 17.03
N TYR A 83 -12.73 -3.53 18.24
CA TYR A 83 -13.47 -3.71 19.48
C TYR A 83 -14.34 -2.49 19.78
N ASN A 84 -15.57 -2.76 20.23
CA ASN A 84 -16.52 -1.76 20.65
C ASN A 84 -16.83 -1.95 22.14
N ASP A 85 -16.29 -1.06 22.96
CA ASP A 85 -16.44 -1.12 24.41
C ASP A 85 -17.87 -0.82 24.85
N ASN A 86 -18.73 -0.15 24.06
CA ASN A 86 -20.14 0.02 24.42
C ASN A 86 -20.89 -1.32 24.35
N THR A 87 -20.78 -2.00 23.20
CA THR A 87 -21.45 -3.29 22.94
C THR A 87 -20.72 -4.50 23.52
N LYS A 88 -19.51 -4.31 24.04
CA LYS A 88 -18.67 -5.35 24.67
C LYS A 88 -18.28 -6.47 23.69
N GLY A 89 -18.13 -6.13 22.41
CA GLY A 89 -17.86 -7.07 21.34
C GLY A 89 -17.19 -6.42 20.13
N PRO A 90 -16.80 -7.22 19.11
CA PRO A 90 -16.20 -6.68 17.90
C PRO A 90 -17.26 -6.08 16.96
N ASN A 91 -16.96 -4.93 16.35
CA ASN A 91 -17.68 -4.44 15.17
C ASN A 91 -17.37 -5.33 13.95
N TRP A 92 -16.10 -5.74 13.83
CA TRP A 92 -15.61 -6.64 12.80
C TRP A 92 -14.36 -7.38 13.28
N VAL A 93 -14.12 -8.56 12.72
CA VAL A 93 -12.92 -9.37 12.91
C VAL A 93 -12.44 -9.82 11.53
N SER A 94 -11.14 -9.74 11.29
CA SER A 94 -10.50 -10.20 10.06
C SER A 94 -9.29 -11.06 10.40
N TRP A 95 -9.11 -12.15 9.67
CA TRP A 95 -8.02 -13.09 9.85
C TRP A 95 -7.64 -13.72 8.51
N GLU A 96 -6.39 -14.12 8.39
CA GLU A 96 -5.93 -14.97 7.32
C GLU A 96 -5.93 -16.43 7.77
N LEU A 97 -6.33 -17.34 6.88
CA LEU A 97 -6.19 -18.78 7.11
C LEU A 97 -5.23 -19.37 6.08
N ARG A 98 -4.07 -19.81 6.54
CA ARG A 98 -3.10 -20.58 5.76
C ARG A 98 -3.06 -22.03 6.23
N GLN A 99 -2.60 -22.92 5.36
CA GLN A 99 -2.42 -24.33 5.70
C GLN A 99 -1.51 -24.51 6.94
N GLU A 100 -0.46 -23.69 7.06
CA GLU A 100 0.46 -23.69 8.21
C GLU A 100 -0.19 -23.29 9.55
N ASN A 101 -1.38 -22.68 9.53
CA ASN A 101 -2.12 -22.32 10.75
C ASN A 101 -3.05 -23.44 11.24
N ILE A 102 -3.14 -24.55 10.50
CA ILE A 102 -3.97 -25.70 10.84
C ILE A 102 -3.08 -26.79 11.45
N GLY A 103 -3.46 -27.29 12.63
CA GLY A 103 -2.71 -28.30 13.34
C GLY A 103 -3.52 -28.98 14.44
N HIS A 104 -2.82 -29.69 15.33
CA HIS A 104 -3.42 -30.49 16.40
C HIS A 104 -3.35 -29.82 17.78
N SER A 105 -3.15 -28.50 17.83
CA SER A 105 -3.12 -27.74 19.08
C SER A 105 -4.43 -27.88 19.84
N VAL A 106 -4.34 -28.10 21.16
CA VAL A 106 -5.51 -28.18 22.05
C VAL A 106 -6.17 -26.80 22.16
N ARG A 107 -7.51 -26.78 22.15
CA ARG A 107 -8.28 -25.54 22.36
C ARG A 107 -8.26 -25.13 23.83
N GLY A 108 -7.99 -23.86 24.10
CA GLY A 108 -8.02 -23.29 25.45
C GLY A 108 -9.44 -22.94 25.93
N ALA A 109 -9.55 -22.59 27.22
CA ALA A 109 -10.79 -22.07 27.80
C ALA A 109 -11.08 -20.62 27.36
N PHE A 110 -12.31 -20.16 27.57
CA PHE A 110 -12.68 -18.74 27.42
C PHE A 110 -11.97 -17.90 28.49
N ASN A 111 -11.37 -16.78 28.08
CA ASN A 111 -10.65 -15.88 28.97
C ASN A 111 -10.89 -14.41 28.56
N PRO A 112 -10.96 -13.47 29.51
CA PRO A 112 -10.96 -12.04 29.21
C PRO A 112 -9.67 -11.63 28.49
N ASP A 113 -9.73 -10.66 27.58
CA ASP A 113 -8.51 -10.14 26.92
C ASP A 113 -7.67 -9.32 27.92
N PRO A 114 -6.45 -9.78 28.28
CA PRO A 114 -5.62 -9.10 29.27
C PRO A 114 -4.98 -7.81 28.73
N LEU A 115 -4.95 -7.61 27.41
CA LEU A 115 -4.30 -6.49 26.74
C LEU A 115 -5.28 -5.37 26.38
N LEU A 116 -6.56 -5.48 26.75
CA LEU A 116 -7.49 -4.35 26.65
C LEU A 116 -6.98 -3.17 27.50
N PRO A 117 -7.09 -1.92 27.02
CA PRO A 117 -6.70 -0.75 27.78
C PRO A 117 -7.43 -0.63 29.11
N ASP A 118 -6.82 0.07 30.06
CA ASP A 118 -7.50 0.38 31.31
C ASP A 118 -8.74 1.24 31.07
N GLY A 119 -9.80 0.98 31.84
CA GLY A 119 -11.12 1.59 31.67
C GLY A 119 -12.05 0.81 30.74
N PHE A 120 -11.53 -0.03 29.85
CA PHE A 120 -12.36 -0.93 29.04
C PHE A 120 -12.90 -2.05 29.91
N VAL A 121 -14.15 -2.45 29.67
CA VAL A 121 -14.75 -3.56 30.41
C VAL A 121 -14.24 -4.87 29.83
N ARG A 122 -13.59 -5.66 30.70
CA ARG A 122 -13.11 -7.00 30.36
C ARG A 122 -14.24 -8.01 30.53
N VAL A 123 -14.79 -8.47 29.41
CA VAL A 123 -15.86 -9.47 29.39
C VAL A 123 -15.31 -10.82 29.85
N THR A 124 -15.98 -11.44 30.82
CA THR A 124 -15.66 -12.79 31.31
C THR A 124 -16.71 -13.79 30.83
N SER A 125 -16.42 -15.09 30.86
CA SER A 125 -17.39 -16.12 30.43
C SER A 125 -18.68 -16.10 31.27
N HIS A 126 -18.59 -15.68 32.54
CA HIS A 126 -19.71 -15.68 33.48
C HIS A 126 -20.91 -14.83 33.02
N VAL A 127 -20.70 -13.84 32.15
CA VAL A 127 -21.83 -13.06 31.60
C VAL A 127 -22.74 -13.87 30.68
N TYR A 128 -22.33 -15.10 30.32
CA TYR A 128 -23.06 -16.05 29.49
C TYR A 128 -23.53 -17.31 30.25
N ASP A 129 -23.38 -17.37 31.58
CA ASP A 129 -23.63 -18.59 32.37
C ASP A 129 -25.12 -18.92 32.59
N GLY A 130 -26.04 -17.97 32.37
CA GLY A 130 -27.50 -18.19 32.29
C GLY A 130 -28.17 -18.79 33.52
#